data_AF-A0ABD7RSA7-F1
#
_entry.id   AF-A0ABD7RSA7-F1
#
_cell.length_a   1.000
_cell.length_b   1.000
_cell.length_c   1.000
_cell.angle_alpha   90.00
_cell.angle_beta   90.00
_cell.angle_gamma   90.00
#
_symmetry.space_group_name_H-M   'P 1'
#
loop_
_entity.id
_entity.type
_entity.pdbx_description
1 polymer ?
#
loop_
_entity_poly.entity_id
_entity_poly.type
_entity_poly.pdbx_seq_one_letter_code
_entity_poly.pdbx_strand_id
1 'polypeptide(L)'
;MIYFVEIPHQRNASCWSALDSDDAVSRLALSSAYLNSGETVFEKTTVRDLLGNHGYESLEEAVESGDEEWLVDLAQRFGLDTPIYCGYGSDEYTAEVIDEFESWVDWLGSDLNSLKVFESDSEAVAALADDSVWKVHQGDLARLALKNALVREGVLPEED
;
A
#
# COMPACT_ATOMS: atom_id res chain seq x y z
N MET A 1 -14.42 9.28 3.83
CA MET A 1 -13.95 7.95 4.27
C MET A 1 -13.47 7.20 3.04
N ILE A 2 -12.41 6.41 3.19
CA ILE A 2 -11.89 5.53 2.14
C ILE A 2 -12.48 4.13 2.35
N TYR A 3 -12.91 3.47 1.28
CA TYR A 3 -13.49 2.12 1.31
C TYR A 3 -12.64 1.16 0.49
N PHE A 4 -12.23 0.05 1.10
CA PHE A 4 -11.49 -1.03 0.47
C PHE A 4 -12.43 -2.21 0.30
N VAL A 5 -12.66 -2.63 -0.93
CA VAL A 5 -13.39 -3.84 -1.26
C VAL A 5 -12.40 -4.90 -1.73
N GLU A 6 -12.11 -5.83 -0.83
CA GLU A 6 -11.19 -6.93 -1.09
C GLU A 6 -11.94 -8.09 -1.73
N ILE A 7 -11.45 -8.56 -2.88
CA ILE A 7 -12.01 -9.69 -3.61
C ILE A 7 -10.94 -10.79 -3.63
N PRO A 8 -10.92 -11.69 -2.63
CA PRO A 8 -9.90 -12.74 -2.55
C PRO A 8 -10.19 -13.89 -3.53
N HIS A 9 -9.17 -14.70 -3.84
CA HIS A 9 -9.29 -15.83 -4.76
C HIS A 9 -10.23 -16.95 -4.29
N GLN A 10 -10.39 -17.14 -2.96
CA GLN A 10 -11.08 -18.32 -2.40
C GLN A 10 -12.13 -18.00 -1.33
N ARG A 11 -12.08 -16.82 -0.70
CA ARG A 11 -13.04 -16.41 0.35
C ARG A 11 -14.10 -15.49 -0.26
N ASN A 12 -15.13 -15.15 0.52
CA ASN A 12 -16.09 -14.14 0.11
C ASN A 12 -15.44 -12.75 0.12
N ALA A 13 -15.84 -11.91 -0.82
CA ALA A 13 -15.50 -10.49 -0.81
C ALA A 13 -15.88 -9.82 0.51
N SER A 14 -15.04 -8.89 0.95
CA SER A 14 -15.20 -8.14 2.20
C SER A 14 -15.04 -6.64 1.93
N CYS A 15 -15.51 -5.80 2.86
CA CYS A 15 -15.28 -4.37 2.79
C CYS A 15 -15.02 -3.77 4.17
N TRP A 16 -13.94 -3.00 4.24
CA TRP A 16 -13.56 -2.20 5.39
C TRP A 16 -13.28 -0.76 4.96
N SER A 17 -13.24 0.14 5.93
CA SER A 17 -13.09 1.56 5.70
C SER A 17 -12.02 2.17 6.60
N ALA A 18 -11.40 3.23 6.11
CA ALA A 18 -10.46 4.09 6.84
C ALA A 18 -10.93 5.55 6.78
N LEU A 19 -10.60 6.34 7.79
CA LEU A 19 -10.99 7.75 7.83
C LEU A 19 -10.35 8.56 6.70
N ASP A 20 -9.06 8.33 6.48
CA ASP A 20 -8.19 8.95 5.50
C ASP A 20 -7.01 8.00 5.16
N SER A 21 -6.08 8.47 4.31
CA SER A 21 -4.92 7.70 3.88
C SER A 21 -3.99 7.33 5.05
N ASP A 22 -3.84 8.21 6.04
CA ASP A 22 -2.97 7.95 7.20
C ASP A 22 -3.54 6.86 8.11
N ASP A 23 -4.87 6.86 8.34
CA ASP A 23 -5.57 5.79 9.06
C ASP A 23 -5.48 4.46 8.29
N ALA A 24 -5.61 4.51 6.96
CA ALA A 24 -5.48 3.32 6.11
C ALA A 24 -4.08 2.70 6.21
N VAL A 25 -3.03 3.51 6.00
CA VAL A 25 -1.62 3.10 6.13
C VAL A 25 -1.35 2.53 7.52
N SER A 26 -1.79 3.24 8.57
CA SER A 26 -1.58 2.79 9.95
C SER A 26 -2.21 1.42 10.22
N ARG A 27 -3.42 1.16 9.71
CA ARG A 27 -4.09 -0.12 9.88
C ARG A 27 -3.41 -1.25 9.11
N LEU A 28 -2.95 -0.98 7.89
CA LEU A 28 -2.24 -1.96 7.07
C LEU A 28 -0.87 -2.30 7.67
N ALA A 29 -0.12 -1.30 8.13
CA ALA A 29 1.15 -1.47 8.82
C ALA A 29 1.04 -2.22 10.16
N LEU A 30 -0.14 -2.21 10.79
CA LEU A 30 -0.42 -2.98 12.00
C LEU A 30 -1.13 -4.31 11.73
N SER A 31 -1.41 -4.64 10.47
CA SER A 31 -2.06 -5.89 10.10
C SER A 31 -1.15 -7.08 10.35
N SER A 32 -1.71 -8.20 10.82
CA SER A 32 -0.93 -9.42 11.00
C SER A 32 -0.39 -9.98 9.67
N ALA A 33 -1.04 -9.66 8.54
CA ALA A 33 -0.55 -10.04 7.23
C ALA A 33 0.80 -9.36 6.96
N TYR A 34 0.88 -8.05 7.14
CA TYR A 34 2.12 -7.30 6.96
C TYR A 34 3.19 -7.71 7.97
N LEU A 35 2.87 -7.74 9.26
CA LEU A 35 3.84 -8.04 10.32
C LEU A 35 4.51 -9.42 10.18
N ASN A 36 3.89 -10.35 9.44
CA ASN A 36 4.44 -11.68 9.17
C ASN A 36 5.00 -11.84 7.75
N SER A 37 4.91 -10.82 6.90
CA SER A 37 5.36 -10.88 5.50
C SER A 37 6.88 -10.78 5.35
N GLY A 38 7.52 -9.93 6.18
CA GLY A 38 8.91 -9.54 6.00
C GLY A 38 9.15 -8.65 4.77
N GLU A 39 8.08 -8.15 4.13
CA GLU A 39 8.17 -7.31 2.94
C GLU A 39 8.37 -5.84 3.31
N THR A 40 9.15 -5.13 2.50
CA THR A 40 9.21 -3.67 2.51
C THR A 40 8.12 -3.15 1.58
N VAL A 41 7.06 -2.59 2.16
CA VAL A 41 5.93 -2.02 1.39
C VAL A 41 6.24 -0.60 0.95
N PHE A 42 6.81 0.19 1.85
CA PHE A 42 7.25 1.54 1.56
C PHE A 42 8.45 1.87 2.45
N GLU A 43 9.45 2.51 1.87
CA GLU A 43 10.57 3.06 2.60
C GLU A 43 10.93 4.44 2.07
N LYS A 44 11.06 5.39 3.00
CA LYS A 44 11.68 6.69 2.78
C LYS A 44 12.95 6.75 3.62
N THR A 45 14.09 6.89 2.96
CA THR A 45 15.39 6.83 3.61
C THR A 45 16.40 7.75 2.92
N THR A 46 17.64 7.73 3.37
CA THR A 46 18.78 8.33 2.68
C THR A 46 19.87 7.27 2.50
N VAL A 47 20.81 7.46 1.57
CA VAL A 47 21.93 6.52 1.44
C VAL A 47 22.78 6.50 2.71
N ARG A 48 22.88 7.63 3.43
CA ARG A 48 23.52 7.68 4.75
C ARG A 48 22.83 6.77 5.77
N ASP A 49 21.51 6.80 5.82
CA ASP A 49 20.74 5.96 6.75
C ASP A 49 20.88 4.47 6.37
N LEU A 50 20.84 4.15 5.07
CA LEU A 50 21.08 2.79 4.59
C LEU A 50 22.48 2.26 4.96
N LEU A 51 23.54 3.07 4.80
CA LEU A 51 24.88 2.71 5.26
C LEU A 51 24.89 2.37 6.75
N GLY A 52 24.27 3.21 7.59
CA GLY A 52 24.16 2.98 9.03
C GLY A 52 23.37 1.71 9.37
N ASN A 53 22.27 1.44 8.67
CA ASN A 53 21.45 0.24 8.86
C ASN A 53 22.21 -1.04 8.49
N HIS A 54 23.12 -0.96 7.52
CA HIS A 54 24.01 -2.06 7.12
C HIS A 54 25.30 -2.13 7.95
N GLY A 55 25.49 -1.23 8.92
CA GLY A 55 26.61 -1.25 9.88
C GLY A 55 27.87 -0.54 9.40
N TYR A 56 27.79 0.27 8.36
CA TYR A 56 28.92 1.06 7.84
C TYR A 56 28.90 2.49 8.37
N GLU A 57 30.05 3.01 8.75
CA GLU A 57 30.21 4.41 9.18
C GLU A 57 30.47 5.35 7.98
N SER A 58 30.91 4.80 6.84
CA SER A 58 31.24 5.56 5.64
C SER A 58 31.06 4.78 4.34
N LEU A 59 30.99 5.50 3.23
CA LEU A 59 30.94 4.89 1.89
C LEU A 59 32.26 4.17 1.55
N GLU A 60 33.39 4.67 2.05
CA GLU A 60 34.71 4.05 1.85
C GLU A 60 34.76 2.66 2.46
N GLU A 61 34.24 2.52 3.69
CA GLU A 61 34.14 1.23 4.37
C GLU A 61 33.23 0.23 3.62
N ALA A 62 32.09 0.71 3.10
CA ALA A 62 31.19 -0.10 2.29
C ALA A 62 31.83 -0.55 0.95
N VAL A 63 32.68 0.29 0.34
CA VAL A 63 33.45 -0.09 -0.86
C VAL A 63 34.50 -1.14 -0.53
N GLU A 64 35.17 -1.02 0.62
CA GLU A 64 36.20 -1.96 1.06
C GLU A 64 35.64 -3.35 1.38
N SER A 65 34.39 -3.44 1.82
CA SER A 65 33.73 -4.73 2.06
C SER A 65 33.44 -5.50 0.77
N GLY A 66 33.15 -4.79 -0.33
CA GLY A 66 32.90 -5.36 -1.67
C GLY A 66 31.55 -6.06 -1.83
N ASP A 67 30.75 -6.18 -0.77
CA ASP A 67 29.46 -6.88 -0.77
C ASP A 67 28.25 -5.95 -1.04
N GLU A 68 28.46 -4.64 -1.07
CA GLU A 68 27.39 -3.62 -1.06
C GLU A 68 27.55 -2.59 -2.20
N GLU A 69 27.94 -3.04 -3.39
CA GLU A 69 28.15 -2.18 -4.56
C GLU A 69 26.93 -1.30 -4.91
N TRP A 70 25.71 -1.76 -4.58
CA TRP A 70 24.48 -1.01 -4.81
C TRP A 70 24.37 0.26 -3.95
N LEU A 71 24.91 0.28 -2.72
CA LEU A 71 24.96 1.50 -1.89
C LEU A 71 25.86 2.55 -2.52
N VAL A 72 26.94 2.11 -3.18
CA VAL A 72 27.86 2.98 -3.92
C VAL A 72 27.18 3.57 -5.16
N ASP A 73 26.43 2.76 -5.91
CA ASP A 73 25.62 3.24 -7.05
C ASP A 73 24.60 4.30 -6.60
N LEU A 74 23.85 4.03 -5.53
CA LEU A 74 22.88 4.99 -4.99
C LEU A 74 23.54 6.29 -4.53
N ALA A 75 24.67 6.20 -3.81
CA ALA A 75 25.43 7.38 -3.39
C ALA A 75 25.91 8.22 -4.57
N GLN A 76 26.34 7.57 -5.66
CA GLN A 76 26.77 8.26 -6.88
C GLN A 76 25.60 8.91 -7.63
N ARG A 77 24.44 8.25 -7.66
CA ARG A 77 23.24 8.74 -8.37
C ARG A 77 22.56 9.89 -7.65
N PHE A 78 22.39 9.78 -6.34
CA PHE A 78 21.54 10.68 -5.55
C PHE A 78 22.29 11.51 -4.51
N GLY A 79 23.50 11.11 -4.14
CA GLY A 79 24.22 11.67 -2.98
C GLY A 79 23.79 11.03 -1.66
N LEU A 80 24.51 11.34 -0.57
CA LEU A 80 24.32 10.67 0.72
C LEU A 80 23.06 11.11 1.48
N ASP A 81 22.68 12.37 1.35
CA ASP A 81 21.66 13.02 2.19
C ASP A 81 20.34 13.30 1.46
N THR A 82 20.26 12.94 0.17
CA THR A 82 19.05 13.11 -0.63
C THR A 82 18.03 12.05 -0.21
N PRO A 83 16.77 12.44 0.12
CA PRO A 83 15.71 11.48 0.35
C PRO A 83 15.48 10.60 -0.87
N ILE A 84 15.47 9.30 -0.66
CA ILE A 84 15.16 8.28 -1.66
C ILE A 84 14.00 7.43 -1.16
N TYR A 85 13.25 6.89 -2.13
CA TYR A 85 11.99 6.21 -1.92
C TYR A 85 12.03 4.85 -2.60
N CYS A 86 11.48 3.84 -1.94
CA CYS A 86 11.18 2.54 -2.51
C CYS A 86 9.73 2.19 -2.15
N GLY A 87 8.92 1.85 -3.14
CA GLY A 87 7.53 1.43 -2.96
C GLY A 87 7.36 -0.04 -3.34
N TYR A 88 6.23 -0.63 -2.93
CA TYR A 88 5.95 -2.03 -3.17
C TYR A 88 5.99 -2.39 -4.66
N GLY A 89 6.61 -3.53 -4.98
CA GLY A 89 6.82 -3.98 -6.36
C GLY A 89 7.94 -3.24 -7.12
N SER A 90 8.61 -2.28 -6.49
CA SER A 90 9.86 -1.71 -6.99
C SER A 90 11.07 -2.45 -6.40
N ASP A 91 12.02 -2.80 -7.27
CA ASP A 91 13.32 -3.35 -6.86
C ASP A 91 14.40 -2.26 -6.74
N GLU A 92 14.08 -1.00 -7.05
CA GLU A 92 15.03 0.12 -7.06
C GLU A 92 14.55 1.32 -6.24
N TYR A 93 15.51 2.01 -5.62
CA TYR A 93 15.28 3.32 -5.02
C TYR A 93 15.29 4.43 -6.06
N THR A 94 14.44 5.43 -5.86
CA THR A 94 14.37 6.64 -6.68
C THR A 94 14.36 7.91 -5.81
N ALA A 95 14.81 9.03 -6.36
CA ALA A 95 14.64 10.35 -5.73
C ALA A 95 13.28 10.99 -6.05
N GLU A 96 12.51 10.40 -6.97
CA GLU A 96 11.13 10.82 -7.22
C GLU A 96 10.26 10.42 -6.03
N VAL A 97 9.40 11.34 -5.58
CA VAL A 97 8.52 11.06 -4.45
C VAL A 97 7.51 10.00 -4.85
N ILE A 98 7.53 8.87 -4.14
CA ILE A 98 6.53 7.82 -4.25
C ILE A 98 5.44 8.07 -3.21
N ASP A 99 4.19 7.83 -3.60
CA ASP A 99 3.05 7.87 -2.68
C ASP A 99 3.03 6.61 -1.79
N GLU A 100 3.13 6.82 -0.49
CA GLU A 100 3.10 5.74 0.50
C GLU A 100 1.76 5.01 0.48
N PHE A 101 0.65 5.74 0.35
CA PHE A 101 -0.69 5.16 0.34
C PHE A 101 -0.87 4.26 -0.88
N GLU A 102 -0.45 4.70 -2.07
CA GLU A 102 -0.50 3.86 -3.28
C GLU A 102 0.35 2.59 -3.12
N SER A 103 1.54 2.69 -2.52
CA SER A 103 2.39 1.51 -2.26
C SER A 103 1.70 0.48 -1.36
N TRP A 104 0.98 0.93 -0.34
CA TRP A 104 0.19 0.07 0.55
C TRP A 104 -1.04 -0.53 -0.14
N VAL A 105 -1.67 0.20 -1.06
CA VAL A 105 -2.78 -0.31 -1.88
C VAL A 105 -2.29 -1.40 -2.82
N ASP A 106 -1.15 -1.20 -3.48
CA ASP A 106 -0.54 -2.19 -4.38
C ASP A 106 -0.14 -3.45 -3.62
N TRP A 107 0.45 -3.30 -2.43
CA TRP A 107 0.75 -4.43 -1.54
C TRP A 107 -0.50 -5.20 -1.15
N LEU A 108 -1.55 -4.52 -0.69
CA LEU A 108 -2.80 -5.17 -0.28
C LEU A 108 -3.45 -5.93 -1.44
N GLY A 109 -3.35 -5.40 -2.66
CA GLY A 109 -3.92 -5.98 -3.86
C GLY A 109 -3.16 -7.19 -4.41
N SER A 110 -1.92 -7.43 -3.97
CA SER A 110 -1.00 -8.37 -4.63
C SER A 110 -1.42 -9.84 -4.55
N ASP A 111 -2.10 -10.25 -3.46
CA ASP A 111 -2.61 -11.61 -3.24
C ASP A 111 -4.16 -11.69 -3.35
N LEU A 112 -4.78 -10.66 -3.90
CA LEU A 112 -6.22 -10.61 -4.15
C LEU A 112 -6.52 -10.90 -5.62
N ASN A 113 -7.72 -11.43 -5.89
CA ASN A 113 -8.19 -11.50 -7.27
C ASN A 113 -8.45 -10.09 -7.83
N SER A 114 -8.97 -9.20 -6.98
CA SER A 114 -9.13 -7.79 -7.28
C SER A 114 -9.25 -7.00 -5.98
N LEU A 115 -8.78 -5.76 -6.02
CA LEU A 115 -9.00 -4.75 -5.00
C LEU A 115 -9.73 -3.57 -5.66
N LYS A 116 -10.77 -3.05 -5.00
CA LYS A 116 -11.37 -1.75 -5.35
C LYS A 116 -11.18 -0.81 -4.18
N VAL A 117 -10.69 0.39 -4.46
CA VAL A 117 -10.55 1.46 -3.48
C VAL A 117 -11.42 2.62 -3.94
N PHE A 118 -12.24 3.15 -3.03
CA PHE A 118 -13.03 4.35 -3.26
C PHE A 118 -12.66 5.37 -2.19
N GLU A 119 -12.17 6.53 -2.58
CA GLU A 119 -11.55 7.50 -1.67
C GLU A 119 -12.56 8.42 -0.97
N SER A 120 -13.84 8.30 -1.33
CA SER A 120 -14.92 9.07 -0.73
C SER A 120 -16.25 8.33 -0.67
N ASP A 121 -17.10 8.74 0.26
CA ASP A 121 -18.48 8.27 0.40
C ASP A 121 -19.27 8.48 -0.89
N SER A 122 -19.09 9.63 -1.55
CA SER A 122 -19.74 9.94 -2.83
C SER A 122 -19.32 8.99 -3.95
N GLU A 123 -18.03 8.65 -4.01
CA GLU A 123 -17.51 7.72 -5.02
C GLU A 123 -18.01 6.30 -4.76
N ALA A 124 -17.97 5.85 -3.51
CA ALA A 124 -18.48 4.54 -3.10
C ALA A 124 -19.99 4.39 -3.40
N VAL A 125 -20.78 5.44 -3.13
CA VAL A 125 -22.21 5.45 -3.47
C VAL A 125 -22.43 5.46 -4.99
N ALA A 126 -21.64 6.22 -5.74
CA ALA A 126 -21.72 6.21 -7.21
C ALA A 126 -21.37 4.83 -7.79
N ALA A 127 -20.37 4.16 -7.23
CA ALA A 127 -19.97 2.81 -7.64
C ALA A 127 -21.12 1.80 -7.44
N LEU A 128 -21.92 1.92 -6.37
CA LEU A 128 -23.09 1.07 -6.18
C LEU A 128 -24.14 1.22 -7.29
N ALA A 129 -24.19 2.34 -8.02
CA ALA A 129 -25.13 2.55 -9.11
C ALA A 129 -24.59 2.09 -10.49
N ASP A 130 -23.28 1.85 -10.59
CA ASP A 130 -22.63 1.46 -11.85
C ASP A 130 -22.34 -0.05 -11.88
N ASP A 131 -23.17 -0.80 -12.60
CA ASP A 131 -22.99 -2.25 -12.79
C ASP A 131 -21.65 -2.62 -13.46
N SER A 132 -21.01 -1.69 -14.20
CA SER A 132 -19.75 -1.98 -14.88
C SER A 132 -18.59 -2.16 -13.89
N VAL A 133 -18.63 -1.49 -12.74
CA VAL A 133 -17.65 -1.63 -11.65
C VAL A 133 -17.60 -3.07 -11.12
N TRP A 134 -18.75 -3.75 -11.15
CA TRP A 134 -18.96 -5.07 -10.53
C TRP A 134 -18.87 -6.22 -11.53
N LYS A 135 -18.48 -5.99 -12.78
CA LYS A 135 -18.24 -7.05 -13.78
C LYS A 135 -16.90 -7.76 -13.55
N VAL A 136 -16.72 -8.32 -12.36
CA VAL A 136 -15.50 -8.97 -11.88
C VAL A 136 -15.83 -10.26 -11.12
N HIS A 137 -14.81 -11.03 -10.74
CA HIS A 137 -14.98 -12.17 -9.84
C HIS A 137 -15.72 -11.73 -8.57
N GLN A 138 -16.73 -12.50 -8.15
CA GLN A 138 -17.55 -12.20 -6.97
C GLN A 138 -18.16 -10.79 -6.93
N GLY A 139 -18.39 -10.15 -8.08
CA GLY A 139 -18.88 -8.78 -8.16
C GLY A 139 -20.14 -8.48 -7.35
N ASP A 140 -21.11 -9.39 -7.33
CA ASP A 140 -22.35 -9.23 -6.54
C ASP A 140 -22.06 -9.22 -5.03
N LEU A 141 -21.16 -10.08 -4.55
CA LEU A 141 -20.75 -10.13 -3.14
C LEU A 141 -19.91 -8.90 -2.78
N ALA A 142 -19.04 -8.44 -3.68
CA ALA A 142 -18.25 -7.24 -3.51
C ALA A 142 -19.13 -5.99 -3.40
N ARG A 143 -20.16 -5.87 -4.26
CA ARG A 143 -21.16 -4.80 -4.22
C ARG A 143 -21.94 -4.83 -2.91
N LEU A 144 -22.37 -6.01 -2.47
CA LEU A 144 -23.07 -6.18 -1.20
C LEU A 144 -22.17 -5.82 -0.01
N ALA A 145 -20.90 -6.21 -0.03
CA ALA A 145 -19.94 -5.87 1.02
C ALA A 145 -19.76 -4.35 1.13
N LEU A 146 -19.62 -3.64 0.01
CA LEU A 146 -19.57 -2.18 -0.01
C LEU A 146 -20.85 -1.55 0.54
N LYS A 147 -22.03 -2.04 0.12
CA LYS A 147 -23.31 -1.56 0.63
C LYS A 147 -23.40 -1.70 2.14
N ASN A 148 -23.04 -2.87 2.67
CA ASN A 148 -23.05 -3.13 4.12
C ASN A 148 -22.05 -2.24 4.87
N ALA A 149 -20.88 -1.98 4.30
CA ALA A 149 -19.94 -1.02 4.88
C ALA A 149 -20.54 0.39 4.92
N LEU A 150 -21.12 0.87 3.82
CA LEU A 150 -21.77 2.19 3.77
C LEU A 150 -22.92 2.33 4.77
N VAL A 151 -23.70 1.27 5.01
CA VAL A 151 -24.73 1.24 6.06
C VAL A 151 -24.09 1.30 7.46
N ARG A 152 -23.07 0.47 7.73
CA ARG A 152 -22.35 0.45 9.01
C ARG A 152 -21.74 1.81 9.35
N GLU A 153 -21.22 2.52 8.35
CA GLU A 153 -20.64 3.85 8.51
C GLU A 153 -21.70 4.98 8.53
N GLY A 154 -22.98 4.65 8.39
CA GLY A 154 -24.09 5.62 8.44
C GLY A 154 -24.26 6.49 7.19
N VAL A 155 -23.63 6.11 6.06
CA VAL A 155 -23.77 6.80 4.77
C VAL A 155 -25.08 6.41 4.07
N LEU A 156 -25.46 5.13 4.16
CA LEU A 156 -26.74 4.62 3.66
C LEU A 156 -27.67 4.25 4.83
N PRO A 157 -29.00 4.34 4.66
CA PRO A 157 -29.94 3.87 5.68
C PRO A 157 -29.88 2.35 5.84
N GLU A 158 -30.16 1.86 7.05
CA GLU A 158 -30.46 0.44 7.27
C GLU A 158 -31.74 0.07 6.49
N GLU A 159 -31.70 -1.03 5.74
CA GLU A 159 -32.91 -1.57 5.11
C GLU A 159 -33.64 -2.46 6.13
N ASP A 160 -34.91 -2.13 6.40
CA ASP A 160 -35.83 -2.89 7.28
C ASP A 160 -36.16 -4.31 6.77
#